data_AF-A0A8T7K726-F1
#
_entry.id   AF-A0A8T7K726-F1
#
_cell.length_a   1.000
_cell.length_b   1.000
_cell.length_c   1.000
_cell.angle_alpha   90.00
_cell.angle_beta   90.00
_cell.angle_gamma   90.00
#
_symmetry.space_group_name_H-M   'P 1'
#
loop_
_entity.id
_entity.type
_entity.pdbx_description
1 polymer ?
#
loop_
_entity_poly.entity_id
_entity_poly.type
_entity_poly.pdbx_seq_one_letter_code
_entity_poly.pdbx_strand_id
1 'polypeptide(L)'
;MVYERESIDVPPEVASILAQLNEMESVLIEEPRAYTSGEKIVKRILRSRDELEHRINIIPGGVPGKCQPALLVAVGSSPSEDVEKRILQAYVHISNWCLATTTLAIFWVARWDAKAWIRYAGCFKNVVVILKLFGANPTRLK
;
A
#
# COMPACT_ATOMS: atom_id res chain seq x y z
N MET A 1 5.61 -16.75 -17.74
CA MET A 1 5.35 -15.30 -17.76
C MET A 1 6.61 -14.64 -17.22
N VAL A 2 7.39 -14.02 -18.10
CA VAL A 2 8.67 -13.40 -17.74
C VAL A 2 8.37 -11.98 -17.29
N TYR A 3 8.61 -11.66 -16.02
CA TYR A 3 8.52 -10.27 -15.55
C TYR A 3 9.83 -9.58 -15.94
N GLU A 4 9.79 -8.73 -16.97
CA GLU A 4 10.89 -7.83 -17.29
C GLU A 4 11.15 -6.90 -16.11
N ARG A 5 12.41 -6.82 -15.67
CA ARG A 5 12.88 -5.86 -14.67
C ARG A 5 12.97 -4.48 -15.32
N GLU A 6 11.85 -3.84 -15.57
CA GLU A 6 11.85 -2.39 -15.79
C GLU A 6 12.16 -1.73 -14.43
N SER A 7 13.27 -0.98 -14.36
CA SER A 7 13.51 -0.08 -13.23
C SER A 7 12.31 0.86 -13.16
N ILE A 8 11.52 0.76 -12.09
CA ILE A 8 10.37 1.64 -11.91
C ILE A 8 10.93 3.05 -11.79
N ASP A 9 10.62 3.91 -12.75
CA ASP A 9 10.82 5.35 -12.63
C ASP A 9 9.82 5.86 -11.60
N VAL A 10 10.20 5.77 -10.33
CA VAL A 10 9.40 6.23 -9.19
C VAL A 10 9.90 7.61 -8.77
N PRO A 11 9.02 8.59 -8.58
CA PRO A 11 9.43 9.89 -8.06
C PRO A 11 10.23 9.74 -6.75
N PRO A 12 11.19 10.62 -6.46
CA PRO A 12 12.06 10.52 -5.28
C PRO A 12 11.30 10.37 -3.95
N GLU A 13 10.15 11.03 -3.83
CA GLU A 13 9.27 10.92 -2.67
C GLU A 13 8.74 9.49 -2.48
N VAL A 14 8.40 8.80 -3.57
CA VAL A 14 7.96 7.40 -3.53
C VAL A 14 9.11 6.48 -3.17
N ALA A 15 10.31 6.74 -3.71
CA ALA A 15 11.50 5.96 -3.36
C ALA A 15 11.81 6.05 -1.85
N SER A 16 11.68 7.25 -1.26
CA SER A 16 11.82 7.44 0.19
C SER A 16 10.78 6.65 0.97
N ILE A 17 9.51 6.65 0.54
CA ILE A 17 8.46 5.87 1.22
C ILE A 17 8.76 4.38 1.11
N LEU A 18 9.10 3.87 -0.08
CA LEU A 18 9.41 2.46 -0.29
C LEU A 18 10.64 1.99 0.51
N ALA A 19 11.66 2.83 0.66
CA ALA A 19 12.81 2.54 1.51
C ALA A 19 12.40 2.40 2.98
N GLN A 20 11.57 3.31 3.50
CA GLN A 20 11.04 3.21 4.86
C GLN A 20 10.18 1.95 5.05
N LEU A 21 9.35 1.60 4.07
CA LEU A 21 8.56 0.36 4.14
C LEU A 21 9.44 -0.88 4.18
N ASN A 22 10.56 -0.92 3.44
CA ASN A 22 11.52 -2.03 3.51
C ASN A 22 12.16 -2.16 4.91
N GLU A 23 12.54 -1.05 5.52
CA GLU A 23 13.08 -1.04 6.90
C GLU A 23 12.04 -1.53 7.92
N MET A 24 10.76 -1.18 7.73
CA MET A 24 9.67 -1.64 8.61
C MET A 24 9.39 -3.14 8.41
N GLU A 25 9.59 -3.63 7.19
CA GLU A 25 9.30 -5.02 6.85
C GLU A 25 10.20 -6.00 7.59
N SER A 26 11.48 -5.68 7.82
CA SER A 26 12.37 -6.53 8.61
C SER A 26 11.85 -6.73 10.04
N VAL A 27 11.30 -5.67 10.65
CA VAL A 27 10.68 -5.75 11.98
C VAL A 27 9.43 -6.63 11.97
N LEU A 28 8.63 -6.58 10.90
CA LEU A 28 7.43 -7.41 10.77
C LEU A 28 7.75 -8.88 10.53
N ILE A 29 8.82 -9.17 9.77
CA ILE A 29 9.25 -10.55 9.48
C ILE A 29 9.73 -11.27 10.75
N GLU A 30 10.38 -10.56 11.68
CA GLU A 30 10.82 -11.11 12.96
C GLU A 30 9.65 -11.48 13.89
N GLU A 31 8.47 -10.90 13.68
CA GLU A 31 7.26 -11.17 14.46
C GLU A 31 6.09 -11.62 13.55
N PRO A 32 5.99 -12.90 13.15
CA PRO A 32 4.96 -13.38 12.22
C PRO A 32 3.50 -13.05 12.59
N ARG A 33 3.23 -12.88 13.88
CA ARG A 33 1.89 -12.51 14.40
C ARG A 33 1.54 -11.04 14.18
N ALA A 34 2.52 -10.19 13.89
CA ALA A 34 2.37 -8.75 13.73
C ALA A 34 1.82 -8.33 12.36
N TYR A 35 1.96 -9.16 11.32
CA TYR A 35 1.45 -8.84 9.98
C TYR A 35 0.27 -9.69 9.51
N THR A 36 -0.49 -10.29 10.43
CA THR A 36 -1.65 -11.12 10.05
C THR A 36 -2.81 -10.33 9.45
N SER A 37 -2.98 -9.05 9.79
CA SER A 37 -4.01 -8.17 9.20
C SER A 37 -3.44 -6.79 8.90
N GLY A 38 -4.08 -6.05 7.97
CA GLY A 38 -3.66 -4.69 7.63
C GLY A 38 -3.67 -3.77 8.86
N GLU A 39 -4.65 -3.90 9.75
CA GLU A 39 -4.76 -3.08 10.96
C GLU A 39 -3.59 -3.30 11.92
N LYS A 40 -3.08 -4.53 12.02
CA LYS A 40 -1.92 -4.81 12.88
C LYS A 40 -0.64 -4.24 12.30
N ILE A 41 -0.45 -4.37 10.97
CA ILE A 41 0.67 -3.77 10.23
C ILE A 41 0.68 -2.27 10.51
N VAL A 42 -0.45 -1.60 10.27
CA VAL A 42 -0.58 -0.15 10.46
C VAL A 42 -0.35 0.23 11.92
N LYS A 43 -1.02 -0.41 12.89
CA LYS A 43 -0.82 -0.11 14.32
C LYS A 43 0.64 -0.24 14.76
N ARG A 44 1.39 -1.22 14.23
CA ARG A 44 2.80 -1.40 14.58
C ARG A 44 3.66 -0.24 14.07
N ILE A 45 3.34 0.27 12.90
CA ILE A 45 4.11 1.30 12.21
C ILE A 45 3.80 2.68 12.73
N LEU A 46 2.52 2.98 12.95
CA LEU A 46 2.09 4.25 13.52
C LEU A 46 2.68 4.46 14.92
N ARG A 47 2.77 3.40 15.73
CA ARG A 47 3.47 3.43 17.03
C ARG A 47 4.96 3.74 16.93
N SER A 48 5.57 3.53 15.76
CA SER A 48 7.01 3.68 15.56
C SER A 48 7.42 5.01 14.95
N ARG A 49 6.52 5.72 14.23
CA ARG A 49 6.83 6.98 13.55
C ARG A 49 5.61 7.89 13.34
N ASP A 50 5.52 8.97 14.11
CA ASP A 50 4.53 10.06 13.95
C ASP A 50 4.62 10.77 12.59
N GLU A 51 5.78 10.71 11.92
CA GLU A 51 6.02 11.45 10.68
C GLU A 51 5.31 10.85 9.45
N LEU A 52 4.99 9.55 9.47
CA LEU A 52 4.35 8.92 8.31
C LEU A 52 2.89 9.37 8.19
N GLU A 53 2.16 9.48 9.30
CA GLU A 53 0.74 9.84 9.35
C GLU A 53 0.44 11.19 8.71
N HIS A 54 1.40 12.11 8.74
CA HIS A 54 1.26 13.46 8.22
C HIS A 54 1.61 13.59 6.73
N ARG A 55 2.15 12.51 6.12
CA ARG A 55 2.67 12.52 4.75
C ARG A 55 1.94 11.56 3.81
N ILE A 56 1.24 10.56 4.36
CA ILE A 56 0.55 9.54 3.56
C ILE A 56 -0.81 9.21 4.16
N ASN A 57 -1.82 9.06 3.30
CA ASN A 57 -3.09 8.46 3.72
C ASN A 57 -2.87 6.96 3.95
N ILE A 58 -3.54 6.31 4.89
CA ILE A 58 -3.30 4.90 5.21
C ILE A 58 -4.63 4.14 5.26
N ILE A 59 -4.65 2.91 4.72
CA ILE A 59 -5.77 1.97 4.82
C ILE A 59 -5.21 0.59 5.21
N PRO A 60 -5.85 -0.17 6.12
CA PRO A 60 -6.87 0.29 7.05
C PRO A 60 -6.33 1.25 8.10
N GLY A 61 -7.20 2.15 8.55
CA GLY A 61 -6.87 3.09 9.62
C GLY A 61 -6.51 4.47 9.05
N GLY A 62 -5.55 5.14 9.68
CA GLY A 62 -5.22 6.53 9.39
C GLY A 62 -5.96 7.53 10.28
N VAL A 63 -5.41 8.72 10.39
CA VAL A 63 -5.97 9.83 11.16
C VAL A 63 -6.71 10.77 10.19
N PRO A 64 -7.91 11.28 10.54
CA PRO A 64 -8.54 12.32 9.75
C PRO A 64 -7.61 13.53 9.59
N GLY A 65 -7.44 14.00 8.36
CA GLY A 65 -6.50 15.07 8.06
C GLY A 65 -6.66 15.58 6.63
N LYS A 66 -5.72 16.42 6.20
CA LYS A 66 -5.66 16.85 4.79
C LYS A 66 -5.34 15.65 3.91
N CYS A 67 -6.03 15.55 2.78
CA CYS A 67 -5.73 14.56 1.76
C CYS A 67 -4.27 14.66 1.33
N GLN A 68 -3.57 13.53 1.38
CA GLN A 68 -2.18 13.41 0.96
C GLN A 68 -2.05 12.90 -0.48
N PRO A 69 -0.95 13.23 -1.20
CA PRO A 69 -0.72 12.79 -2.57
C PRO A 69 -0.51 11.27 -2.69
N ALA A 70 -0.10 10.62 -1.61
CA ALA A 70 0.13 9.19 -1.53
C ALA A 70 -0.90 8.49 -0.62
N LEU A 71 -1.22 7.25 -0.97
CA LEU A 71 -2.04 6.33 -0.18
C LEU A 71 -1.30 5.02 0.02
N LEU A 72 -1.14 4.58 1.26
CA LEU A 72 -0.63 3.26 1.63
C LEU A 72 -1.80 2.34 1.95
N VAL A 73 -1.84 1.17 1.32
CA VAL A 73 -2.84 0.13 1.55
C VAL A 73 -2.14 -1.10 2.09
N ALA A 74 -2.28 -1.35 3.39
CA ALA A 74 -1.70 -2.50 4.08
C ALA A 74 -2.65 -3.71 4.02
N VAL A 75 -2.10 -4.86 3.65
CA VAL A 75 -2.84 -6.14 3.61
C VAL A 75 -2.02 -7.23 4.30
N GLY A 76 -2.62 -7.82 5.33
CA GLY A 76 -1.98 -8.87 6.12
C GLY A 76 -1.97 -10.25 5.45
N SER A 77 -1.27 -11.19 6.10
CA SER A 77 -1.08 -12.56 5.61
C SER A 77 -2.24 -13.51 5.93
N SER A 78 -3.17 -13.13 6.82
CA SER A 78 -4.27 -14.00 7.21
C SER A 78 -5.15 -14.37 6.00
N PRO A 79 -5.56 -15.64 5.86
CA PRO A 79 -6.55 -16.03 4.86
C PRO A 79 -7.87 -15.27 4.97
N SER A 80 -8.22 -14.81 6.19
CA SER A 80 -9.42 -14.01 6.46
C SER A 80 -9.30 -12.55 6.02
N GLU A 81 -8.11 -12.07 5.65
CA GLU A 81 -7.91 -10.70 5.19
C GLU A 81 -8.36 -10.58 3.72
N ASP A 82 -9.41 -9.81 3.45
CA ASP A 82 -9.95 -9.68 2.10
C ASP A 82 -9.18 -8.64 1.27
N VAL A 83 -8.39 -9.13 0.31
CA VAL A 83 -7.59 -8.29 -0.60
C VAL A 83 -8.47 -7.44 -1.52
N GLU A 84 -9.58 -8.01 -2.01
CA GLU A 84 -10.51 -7.32 -2.90
C GLU A 84 -11.20 -6.17 -2.19
N LYS A 85 -11.63 -6.39 -0.94
CA LYS A 85 -12.15 -5.33 -0.08
C LYS A 85 -11.16 -4.18 0.09
N ARG A 86 -9.86 -4.46 0.23
CA ARG A 86 -8.81 -3.43 0.37
C ARG A 86 -8.61 -2.63 -0.91
N ILE A 87 -8.65 -3.30 -2.06
CA ILE A 87 -8.63 -2.64 -3.38
C ILE A 87 -9.83 -1.69 -3.51
N LEU A 88 -11.04 -2.15 -3.16
CA LEU A 88 -12.25 -1.33 -3.22
C LEU A 88 -12.21 -0.14 -2.26
N GLN A 89 -11.69 -0.33 -1.04
CA GLN A 89 -11.49 0.76 -0.09
C GLN A 89 -10.53 1.82 -0.64
N ALA A 90 -9.42 1.39 -1.26
CA ALA A 90 -8.47 2.30 -1.89
C ALA A 90 -9.10 3.09 -3.03
N TYR A 91 -9.89 2.43 -3.89
CA TYR A 91 -10.63 3.08 -4.95
C TYR A 91 -11.58 4.15 -4.40
N VAL A 92 -12.42 3.80 -3.42
CA VAL A 92 -13.37 4.75 -2.81
C VAL A 92 -12.64 5.95 -2.21
N HIS A 93 -11.52 5.73 -1.52
CA HIS A 93 -10.71 6.82 -0.97
C HIS A 93 -10.23 7.78 -2.06
N ILE A 94 -9.67 7.23 -3.15
CA ILE A 94 -9.14 8.01 -4.28
C ILE A 94 -10.25 8.72 -5.04
N SER A 95 -11.38 8.05 -5.32
CA SER A 95 -12.43 8.59 -6.18
C SER A 95 -13.38 9.54 -5.46
N ASN A 96 -13.60 9.34 -4.16
CA ASN A 96 -14.65 10.06 -3.43
C ASN A 96 -14.09 11.01 -2.37
N TRP A 97 -13.00 10.66 -1.70
CA TRP A 97 -12.52 11.45 -0.54
C TRP A 97 -11.36 12.37 -0.90
N CYS A 98 -10.40 11.85 -1.66
CA CYS A 98 -9.19 12.59 -2.04
C CYS A 98 -9.05 12.73 -3.56
N LEU A 99 -10.18 13.03 -4.21
CA LEU A 99 -10.26 13.19 -5.66
C LEU A 99 -9.22 14.19 -6.17
N ALA A 100 -8.48 13.77 -7.20
CA ALA A 100 -7.40 14.54 -7.83
C ALA A 100 -6.22 14.94 -6.93
N THR A 101 -6.26 14.60 -5.64
CA THR A 101 -5.14 14.83 -4.71
C THR A 101 -4.26 13.59 -4.63
N THR A 102 -4.86 12.43 -4.38
CA THR A 102 -4.12 11.16 -4.32
C THR A 102 -3.77 10.71 -5.74
N THR A 103 -2.49 10.80 -6.09
CA THR A 103 -1.95 10.42 -7.41
C THR A 103 -1.13 9.14 -7.36
N LEU A 104 -0.84 8.63 -6.16
CA LEU A 104 -0.10 7.41 -5.91
C LEU A 104 -0.83 6.49 -4.91
N ALA A 105 -0.93 5.21 -5.23
CA ALA A 105 -1.35 4.17 -4.31
C ALA A 105 -0.26 3.09 -4.18
N ILE A 106 0.14 2.77 -2.96
CA ILE A 106 1.10 1.72 -2.64
C ILE A 106 0.35 0.60 -1.91
N PHE A 107 0.14 -0.52 -2.58
CA PHE A 107 -0.33 -1.75 -1.95
C PHE A 107 0.85 -2.46 -1.31
N TRP A 108 0.98 -2.36 0.00
CA TRP A 108 2.02 -3.04 0.76
C TRP A 108 1.44 -4.26 1.46
N VAL A 109 1.74 -5.42 0.90
CA VAL A 109 0.92 -6.61 1.12
C VAL A 109 1.76 -7.83 1.43
N ALA A 110 1.31 -8.63 2.39
CA ALA A 110 1.85 -9.97 2.62
C ALA A 110 1.20 -11.02 1.70
N ARG A 111 0.03 -10.71 1.13
CA ARG A 111 -0.70 -11.55 0.18
C ARG A 111 -1.36 -10.69 -0.90
N TRP A 112 -1.32 -11.15 -2.14
CA TRP A 112 -1.92 -10.47 -3.28
C TRP A 112 -2.93 -11.35 -4.01
N ASP A 113 -4.04 -10.75 -4.45
CA ASP A 113 -5.02 -11.36 -5.35
C ASP A 113 -4.97 -10.65 -6.71
N ALA A 114 -4.23 -11.26 -7.64
CA ALA A 114 -4.10 -10.73 -8.99
C ALA A 114 -5.42 -10.75 -9.77
N LYS A 115 -6.32 -11.69 -9.48
CA LYS A 115 -7.63 -11.76 -10.16
C LYS A 115 -8.52 -10.61 -9.72
N ALA A 116 -8.56 -10.34 -8.42
CA ALA A 116 -9.26 -9.17 -7.89
C ALA A 116 -8.68 -7.88 -8.47
N TRP A 117 -7.35 -7.74 -8.55
CA TRP A 117 -6.71 -6.59 -9.18
C TRP A 117 -7.18 -6.38 -10.63
N ILE A 118 -7.11 -7.41 -11.48
CA ILE A 118 -7.50 -7.32 -12.89
C ILE A 118 -8.95 -6.82 -13.04
N ARG A 119 -9.87 -7.21 -12.15
CA ARG A 119 -11.27 -6.74 -12.18
C ARG A 119 -11.39 -5.22 -11.97
N TYR A 120 -10.50 -4.63 -11.18
CA TYR A 120 -10.60 -3.22 -10.76
C TYR A 120 -9.47 -2.32 -11.27
N ALA A 121 -8.48 -2.84 -11.98
CA ALA A 121 -7.32 -2.07 -12.46
C ALA A 121 -7.73 -0.79 -13.21
N GLY A 122 -8.77 -0.87 -14.05
CA GLY A 122 -9.30 0.27 -14.79
C GLY A 122 -9.83 1.41 -13.92
N CYS A 123 -10.20 1.14 -12.66
CA CYS A 123 -10.63 2.16 -11.69
C CYS A 123 -9.46 3.04 -11.23
N PHE A 124 -8.21 2.62 -11.44
CA PHE A 124 -7.00 3.33 -11.01
C PHE A 124 -6.26 4.01 -12.17
N LYS A 125 -6.89 4.16 -13.35
CA LYS A 125 -6.25 4.69 -14.57
C LYS A 125 -5.54 6.05 -14.44
N ASN A 126 -5.92 6.85 -13.44
CA ASN A 126 -5.35 8.18 -13.19
C ASN A 126 -4.40 8.20 -11.98
N VAL A 127 -4.02 7.04 -11.46
CA VAL A 127 -3.20 6.88 -10.26
C VAL A 127 -2.05 5.92 -10.57
N VAL A 128 -0.85 6.28 -10.15
CA VAL A 128 0.28 5.34 -10.18
C VAL A 128 0.05 4.31 -9.08
N VAL A 129 -0.02 3.03 -9.44
CA VAL A 129 -0.20 1.96 -8.46
C VAL A 129 1.07 1.13 -8.35
N ILE A 130 1.59 1.02 -7.14
CA ILE A 130 2.76 0.21 -6.80
C ILE A 130 2.30 -0.96 -5.92
N LEU A 131 2.64 -2.17 -6.32
CA LEU A 131 2.56 -3.36 -5.49
C LEU A 131 3.91 -3.59 -4.81
N LYS A 132 3.95 -3.50 -3.49
CA LYS A 132 5.09 -3.93 -2.67
C LYS A 132 4.70 -5.19 -1.92
N LEU A 133 5.08 -6.34 -2.46
CA LEU A 133 4.98 -7.61 -1.75
C LEU A 133 6.08 -7.70 -0.68
N PHE A 134 5.74 -8.30 0.46
CA PHE A 134 6.74 -8.60 1.49
C PHE A 134 7.78 -9.58 0.94
N GLY A 135 9.06 -9.34 1.23
CA GLY A 135 10.24 -10.05 0.75
C GLY A 135 10.59 -9.77 -0.71
N ALA A 136 9.83 -8.92 -1.41
CA ALA A 136 9.96 -8.73 -2.85
C ALA A 136 10.20 -7.27 -3.24
N ASN A 137 10.77 -7.09 -4.43
CA ASN A 137 10.93 -5.77 -5.01
C ASN A 137 9.55 -5.17 -5.37
N PRO A 138 9.35 -3.86 -5.17
CA PRO A 138 8.15 -3.19 -5.63
C PRO A 138 7.97 -3.37 -7.14
N THR A 139 6.72 -3.48 -7.58
CA THR A 139 6.32 -3.62 -8.98
C THR A 139 5.25 -2.58 -9.29
N ARG A 140 5.39 -1.85 -10.40
CA ARG A 140 4.31 -0.97 -10.88
C ARG A 140 3.21 -1.81 -11.51
N LEU A 141 1.98 -1.65 -11.03
CA LEU A 141 0.82 -2.29 -11.62
C LEU A 141 0.33 -1.46 -12.82
N LYS A 142 -0.08 -2.17 -13.88
CA LYS A 142 -0.70 -1.62 -15.08
C LYS A 142 -2.20 -1.92 -15.06
#